data_AF-A0ABD4BNE9-F1
#
_entry.id   AF-A0ABD4BNE9-F1
#
_cell.length_a   1.000
_cell.length_b   1.000
_cell.length_c   1.000
_cell.angle_alpha   90.00
_cell.angle_beta   90.00
_cell.angle_gamma   90.00
#
_symmetry.space_group_name_H-M   'P 1'
#
loop_
_entity.id
_entity.type
_entity.pdbx_description
1 polymer ?
#
loop_
_entity_poly.entity_id
_entity_poly.type
_entity_poly.pdbx_seq_one_letter_code
_entity_poly.pdbx_strand_id
1 'polypeptide(L)'
;MPKDTGNVVTPFVPELEAYPAIDRDDPDDYILISPIDSGLPNSYLLFKDPRSIPGVASGYGEAVTGVWLGDRTRAEGASIPTHIADQLRGRRFGDFASLRKATWIAVADDPELGKQFTQNNLEIMRGGGAPHPRLSDQAGGRTRFEIHHENYISKGGAVYDIDNLVIMTPRQHIDHHRSQKK
;
A
#
# COMPACT_ATOMS: atom_id res chain seq x y z
N MET A 1 -56.54 18.30 -41.70
CA MET A 1 -55.72 17.78 -40.59
C MET A 1 -54.32 18.36 -40.74
N PRO A 2 -53.70 18.94 -39.69
CA PRO A 2 -52.30 19.36 -39.78
C PRO A 2 -51.40 18.12 -39.93
N LYS A 3 -50.43 18.17 -40.83
CA LYS A 3 -49.36 17.15 -40.92
C LYS A 3 -48.34 17.47 -39.83
N ASP A 4 -48.25 16.58 -38.85
CA ASP A 4 -47.19 16.61 -37.85
C ASP A 4 -45.87 16.20 -38.53
N THR A 5 -44.95 17.16 -38.71
CA THR A 5 -43.60 16.87 -39.23
C THR A 5 -42.74 16.47 -38.04
N GLY A 6 -42.87 15.20 -37.63
CA GLY A 6 -42.11 14.64 -36.52
C GLY A 6 -40.61 14.91 -36.65
N ASN A 7 -39.99 15.31 -35.55
CA ASN A 7 -38.55 15.56 -35.50
C ASN A 7 -37.78 14.25 -35.77
N VAL A 8 -36.75 14.35 -36.61
CA VAL A 8 -35.81 13.24 -36.86
C VAL A 8 -34.99 13.03 -35.60
N VAL A 9 -35.24 11.91 -34.91
CA VAL A 9 -34.39 11.47 -33.79
C VAL A 9 -33.21 10.73 -34.41
N THR A 10 -32.06 11.38 -34.50
CA THR A 10 -30.79 10.70 -34.79
C THR A 10 -30.46 9.78 -33.60
N PRO A 11 -30.23 8.47 -33.83
CA PRO A 11 -29.82 7.58 -32.75
C PRO A 11 -28.46 8.05 -32.21
N PHE A 12 -28.39 8.28 -30.90
CA PHE A 12 -27.13 8.44 -30.20
C PHE A 12 -26.42 7.08 -30.23
N VAL A 13 -25.35 6.99 -31.03
CA VAL A 13 -24.43 5.87 -30.96
C VAL A 13 -23.43 6.24 -29.85
N PRO A 14 -23.46 5.57 -28.68
CA PRO A 14 -22.44 5.83 -27.66
C PRO A 14 -21.08 5.53 -28.29
N GLU A 15 -20.17 6.49 -28.19
CA GLU A 15 -18.77 6.25 -28.50
C GLU A 15 -18.28 5.18 -27.52
N LEU A 16 -18.04 3.98 -28.05
CA LEU A 16 -17.36 2.93 -27.30
C LEU A 16 -15.94 3.45 -27.07
N GLU A 17 -15.72 4.10 -25.93
CA GLU A 17 -14.37 4.28 -25.41
C GLU A 17 -13.73 2.88 -25.44
N ALA A 18 -12.71 2.73 -26.27
CA ALA A 18 -11.93 1.52 -26.30
C ALA A 18 -11.29 1.40 -24.92
N TYR A 19 -11.89 0.58 -24.05
CA TYR A 19 -11.27 0.18 -22.79
C TYR A 19 -9.84 -0.26 -23.11
N PRO A 20 -8.84 0.16 -22.32
CA PRO A 20 -7.47 -0.28 -22.53
C PRO A 20 -7.48 -1.80 -22.70
N ALA A 21 -6.70 -2.31 -23.65
CA ALA A 21 -6.64 -3.74 -23.94
C ALA A 21 -6.46 -4.49 -22.62
N ILE A 22 -7.52 -5.18 -22.19
CA ILE A 22 -7.49 -6.01 -20.99
C ILE A 22 -6.47 -7.09 -21.29
N ASP A 23 -5.41 -7.16 -20.48
CA ASP A 23 -4.50 -8.29 -20.49
C ASP A 23 -5.28 -9.51 -20.00
N ARG A 24 -5.92 -10.22 -20.94
CA ARG A 24 -6.76 -11.38 -20.65
C ARG A 24 -5.96 -12.58 -20.12
N ASP A 25 -4.64 -12.47 -20.08
CA ASP A 25 -3.74 -13.46 -19.51
C ASP A 25 -3.51 -13.23 -18.00
N ASP A 26 -4.18 -12.24 -17.40
CA ASP A 26 -4.20 -11.99 -15.96
C ASP A 26 -5.39 -12.72 -15.30
N PRO A 27 -5.18 -13.89 -14.67
CA PRO A 27 -6.26 -14.77 -14.21
C PRO A 27 -7.09 -14.22 -13.05
N ASP A 28 -6.77 -13.02 -12.55
CA ASP A 28 -7.40 -12.40 -11.40
C ASP A 28 -8.13 -11.07 -11.73
N ASP A 29 -8.22 -10.65 -13.00
CA ASP A 29 -8.86 -9.39 -13.41
C ASP A 29 -10.10 -9.64 -14.29
N TYR A 30 -11.29 -9.33 -13.75
CA TYR A 30 -12.57 -9.58 -14.42
C TYR A 30 -13.48 -8.35 -14.40
N ILE A 31 -14.03 -8.01 -15.57
CA ILE A 31 -15.20 -7.14 -15.66
C ILE A 31 -16.44 -8.03 -15.80
N LEU A 32 -17.26 -8.05 -14.75
CA LEU A 32 -18.60 -8.62 -14.81
C LEU A 32 -19.52 -7.61 -15.53
N ILE A 33 -19.82 -7.92 -16.78
CA ILE A 33 -20.78 -7.14 -17.57
C ILE A 33 -22.19 -7.59 -17.19
N SER A 34 -22.96 -6.68 -16.62
CA SER A 34 -24.37 -6.94 -16.28
C SER A 34 -25.22 -7.00 -17.56
N PRO A 35 -26.28 -7.82 -17.62
CA PRO A 35 -27.20 -7.81 -18.76
C PRO A 35 -27.75 -6.40 -18.98
N ILE A 36 -27.80 -5.96 -20.24
CA ILE A 36 -28.16 -4.58 -20.64
C ILE A 36 -29.52 -4.14 -20.05
N ASP A 37 -30.47 -5.07 -19.94
CA ASP A 37 -31.82 -4.78 -19.44
C ASP A 37 -31.98 -4.95 -17.92
N SER A 38 -30.91 -5.31 -17.20
CA SER A 38 -30.98 -5.57 -15.75
C SER A 38 -31.04 -4.31 -14.90
N GLY A 39 -30.64 -3.15 -15.44
CA GLY A 39 -30.47 -1.91 -14.67
C GLY A 39 -29.32 -1.96 -13.64
N LEU A 40 -28.54 -3.05 -13.60
CA LEU A 40 -27.38 -3.20 -12.72
C LEU A 40 -26.12 -2.65 -13.39
N PRO A 41 -25.22 -1.98 -12.65
CA PRO A 41 -23.94 -1.54 -13.20
C PRO A 41 -23.03 -2.74 -13.53
N ASN A 42 -22.13 -2.57 -14.49
CA ASN A 42 -21.00 -3.50 -14.64
C ASN A 42 -20.13 -3.45 -13.37
N SER A 43 -19.61 -4.60 -12.97
CA SER A 43 -18.80 -4.71 -11.75
C SER A 43 -17.37 -5.12 -12.10
N TYR A 44 -16.38 -4.48 -11.49
CA TYR A 44 -14.97 -4.84 -11.61
C TYR A 44 -14.59 -5.76 -10.43
N LEU A 45 -14.08 -6.95 -10.74
CA LEU A 45 -13.67 -7.97 -9.78
C LEU A 45 -12.18 -8.21 -9.95
N LEU A 46 -11.42 -7.90 -8.91
CA LEU A 46 -9.98 -8.10 -8.88
C LEU A 46 -9.61 -9.04 -7.73
N PHE A 47 -9.11 -10.22 -8.07
CA PHE A 47 -8.71 -11.28 -7.14
C PHE A 47 -7.20 -11.24 -6.83
N LYS A 48 -6.60 -10.05 -6.83
CA LYS A 48 -5.20 -9.85 -6.48
C LYS A 48 -5.04 -9.44 -5.02
N ASP A 49 -3.92 -9.85 -4.40
CA ASP A 49 -3.44 -9.17 -3.20
C ASP A 49 -3.33 -7.68 -3.53
N PRO A 50 -4.04 -6.76 -2.84
CA PRO A 50 -3.97 -5.34 -3.16
C PRO A 50 -2.56 -4.77 -3.07
N ARG A 51 -1.64 -5.45 -2.37
CA ARG A 51 -0.22 -5.10 -2.28
C ARG A 51 0.58 -5.43 -3.54
N SER A 52 0.07 -6.23 -4.46
CA SER A 52 0.70 -6.51 -5.76
C SER A 52 0.26 -5.53 -6.86
N ILE A 53 -0.73 -4.69 -6.58
CA ILE A 53 -1.25 -3.70 -7.53
C ILE A 53 -0.39 -2.43 -7.44
N PRO A 54 0.08 -1.85 -8.56
CA PRO A 54 0.80 -0.59 -8.56
C PRO A 54 0.02 0.55 -7.92
N GLY A 55 0.73 1.48 -7.26
CA GLY A 55 0.10 2.65 -6.64
C GLY A 55 1.07 3.81 -6.44
N VAL A 56 0.53 4.95 -6.02
CA VAL A 56 1.31 6.16 -5.75
C VAL A 56 1.35 6.40 -4.25
N ALA A 57 2.54 6.63 -3.71
CA ALA A 57 2.69 6.92 -2.30
C ALA A 57 2.06 8.26 -1.93
N SER A 58 1.34 8.29 -0.82
CA SER A 58 0.70 9.47 -0.23
C SER A 58 0.98 9.52 1.27
N GLY A 59 0.38 10.47 2.01
CA GLY A 59 0.61 10.64 3.44
C GLY A 59 1.82 11.51 3.80
N TYR A 60 1.91 11.89 5.06
CA TYR A 60 2.89 12.86 5.57
C TYR A 60 3.86 12.30 6.60
N GLY A 61 3.61 11.11 7.13
CA GLY A 61 4.35 10.56 8.25
C GLY A 61 4.25 11.44 9.49
N GLU A 62 5.07 11.14 10.49
CA GLU A 62 5.11 11.90 11.74
C GLU A 62 6.52 12.38 12.07
N ALA A 63 6.60 13.48 12.81
CA ALA A 63 7.86 13.92 13.38
C ALA A 63 8.32 12.93 14.46
N VAL A 64 9.57 12.48 14.36
CA VAL A 64 10.14 11.54 15.33
C VAL A 64 11.30 12.20 16.04
N THR A 65 11.35 12.05 17.37
CA THR A 65 12.43 12.52 18.22
C THR A 65 13.10 11.36 18.93
N GLY A 66 14.43 11.38 19.07
CA GLY A 66 15.17 10.33 19.76
C GLY A 66 15.29 9.04 18.95
N VAL A 67 15.21 7.89 19.63
CA VAL A 67 15.34 6.57 19.00
C VAL A 67 14.05 6.19 18.28
N TRP A 68 14.09 6.15 16.95
CA TRP A 68 12.91 5.93 16.12
C TRP A 68 12.38 4.50 16.24
N LEU A 69 13.19 3.49 15.92
CA LEU A 69 12.82 2.07 16.07
C LEU A 69 13.02 1.58 17.51
N GLY A 70 12.47 2.35 18.46
CA GLY A 70 12.51 2.13 19.91
C GLY A 70 11.23 1.50 20.44
N ASP A 71 10.78 1.99 21.59
CA ASP A 71 9.67 1.37 22.35
C ASP A 71 8.32 1.42 21.62
N ARG A 72 8.09 2.44 20.78
CA ARG A 72 6.90 2.52 19.91
C ARG A 72 6.73 1.25 19.06
N THR A 73 7.82 0.66 18.54
CA THR A 73 7.76 -0.58 17.72
C THR A 73 7.39 -1.84 18.49
N ARG A 74 7.41 -1.78 19.83
CA ARG A 74 6.98 -2.84 20.75
C ARG A 74 5.58 -2.57 21.34
N ALA A 75 4.96 -1.46 20.97
CA ALA A 75 3.62 -1.05 21.41
C ALA A 75 2.72 -0.85 20.17
N GLU A 76 2.24 0.37 19.93
CA GLU A 76 1.36 0.71 18.81
C GLU A 76 2.01 0.65 17.42
N GLY A 77 3.34 0.71 17.33
CA GLY A 77 4.07 0.84 16.08
C GLY A 77 4.71 2.21 15.92
N ALA A 78 5.85 2.26 15.22
CA ALA A 78 6.53 3.51 14.90
C ALA A 78 6.11 4.01 13.52
N SER A 79 5.57 5.22 13.47
CA SER A 79 5.21 5.92 12.23
C SER A 79 6.45 6.16 11.35
N ILE A 80 6.26 6.25 10.04
CA ILE A 80 7.34 6.64 9.12
C ILE A 80 7.68 8.13 9.35
N PRO A 81 8.96 8.51 9.49
CA PRO A 81 9.34 9.90 9.74
C PRO A 81 8.95 10.82 8.58
N THR A 82 8.51 12.04 8.88
CA THR A 82 8.05 13.01 7.87
C THR A 82 9.03 13.23 6.71
N HIS A 83 10.32 13.41 7.01
CA HIS A 83 11.34 13.63 5.95
C HIS A 83 11.60 12.38 5.09
N ILE A 84 11.26 11.17 5.58
CA ILE A 84 11.26 9.95 4.77
C ILE A 84 9.99 9.89 3.93
N ALA A 85 8.84 10.24 4.51
CA ALA A 85 7.58 10.31 3.79
C ALA A 85 7.66 11.30 2.62
N ASP A 86 8.27 12.46 2.82
CA ASP A 86 8.49 13.48 1.78
C ASP A 86 9.28 12.94 0.57
N GLN A 87 10.26 12.05 0.79
CA GLN A 87 11.05 11.42 -0.27
C GLN A 87 10.28 10.33 -1.04
N LEU A 88 9.22 9.79 -0.45
CA LEU A 88 8.41 8.72 -1.03
C LEU A 88 7.15 9.26 -1.70
N ARG A 89 6.52 10.28 -1.11
CA ARG A 89 5.25 10.85 -1.54
C ARG A 89 5.27 11.28 -3.01
N GLY A 90 4.20 10.98 -3.73
CA GLY A 90 4.05 11.26 -5.16
C GLY A 90 4.76 10.28 -6.09
N ARG A 91 5.62 9.39 -5.57
CA ARG A 91 6.29 8.37 -6.40
C ARG A 91 5.36 7.20 -6.66
N ARG A 92 5.37 6.70 -7.90
CA ARG A 92 4.68 5.48 -8.30
C ARG A 92 5.55 4.26 -8.00
N PHE A 93 4.94 3.23 -7.41
CA PHE A 93 5.54 1.93 -7.14
C PHE A 93 4.77 0.85 -7.89
N GLY A 94 5.49 -0.17 -8.37
CA GLY A 94 4.87 -1.32 -9.06
C GLY A 94 4.14 -2.27 -8.12
N ASP A 95 4.58 -2.33 -6.87
CA ASP A 95 3.99 -3.12 -5.80
C ASP A 95 4.40 -2.55 -4.43
N PHE A 96 3.78 -3.04 -3.35
CA PHE A 96 4.11 -2.62 -1.99
C PHE A 96 5.53 -3.07 -1.59
N ALA A 97 6.05 -4.15 -2.17
CA ALA A 97 7.40 -4.61 -1.89
C ALA A 97 8.44 -3.56 -2.33
N SER A 98 8.19 -2.86 -3.43
CA SER A 98 8.99 -1.78 -3.97
C SER A 98 8.92 -0.52 -3.11
N LEU A 99 7.73 -0.17 -2.59
CA LEU A 99 7.60 0.88 -1.56
C LEU A 99 8.44 0.54 -0.33
N ARG A 100 8.28 -0.67 0.23
CA ARG A 100 9.04 -1.13 1.40
C ARG A 100 10.56 -1.04 1.18
N LYS A 101 11.05 -1.48 0.01
CA LYS A 101 12.48 -1.36 -0.33
C LYS A 101 12.94 0.09 -0.33
N ALA A 102 12.17 0.97 -0.99
CA ALA A 102 12.49 2.40 -1.05
C ALA A 102 12.46 3.07 0.33
N THR A 103 11.54 2.69 1.20
CA THR A 103 11.51 3.17 2.60
C THR A 103 12.82 2.85 3.31
N TRP A 104 13.30 1.61 3.25
CA TRP A 104 14.53 1.23 3.96
C TRP A 104 15.78 1.88 3.37
N ILE A 105 15.85 2.04 2.05
CA ILE A 105 16.94 2.77 1.39
C ILE A 105 16.96 4.22 1.87
N ALA A 106 15.81 4.91 1.83
CA ALA A 106 15.71 6.30 2.25
C ALA A 106 16.13 6.50 3.72
N VAL A 107 15.77 5.57 4.60
CA VAL A 107 16.21 5.61 6.01
C VAL A 107 17.72 5.40 6.14
N ALA A 108 18.30 4.48 5.37
CA ALA A 108 19.74 4.18 5.43
C ALA A 108 20.61 5.34 4.93
N ASP A 109 20.07 6.13 4.00
CA ASP A 109 20.72 7.30 3.42
C ASP A 109 20.48 8.59 4.23
N ASP A 110 19.53 8.56 5.18
CA ASP A 110 19.29 9.68 6.09
C ASP A 110 20.41 9.80 7.14
N PRO A 111 21.04 10.99 7.27
CA PRO A 111 22.20 11.17 8.14
C PRO A 111 21.88 11.08 9.63
N GLU A 112 20.64 11.30 10.07
CA GLU A 112 20.27 11.24 11.49
C GLU A 112 19.68 9.89 11.88
N LEU A 113 18.79 9.33 11.06
CA LEU A 113 18.25 8.00 11.27
C LEU A 113 19.31 6.92 11.06
N GLY A 114 20.17 7.05 10.04
CA GLY A 114 21.22 6.08 9.74
C GLY A 114 22.17 5.84 10.91
N LYS A 115 22.45 6.88 11.72
CA LYS A 115 23.28 6.78 12.94
C LYS A 115 22.70 5.85 14.02
N GLN A 116 21.40 5.55 13.95
CA GLN A 116 20.72 4.68 14.92
C GLN A 116 20.89 3.18 14.62
N PHE A 117 21.50 2.83 13.48
CA PHE A 117 21.64 1.45 13.02
C PHE A 117 23.09 0.97 13.06
N THR A 118 23.26 -0.34 13.24
CA THR A 118 24.57 -0.97 13.09
C THR A 118 24.98 -1.01 11.61
N GLN A 119 26.28 -1.10 11.34
CA GLN A 119 26.80 -1.17 9.97
C GLN A 119 26.18 -2.31 9.14
N ASN A 120 26.00 -3.49 9.75
CA ASN A 120 25.35 -4.63 9.09
C ASN A 120 23.87 -4.33 8.74
N ASN A 121 23.13 -3.65 9.63
CA ASN A 121 21.76 -3.26 9.32
C ASN A 121 21.72 -2.20 8.20
N LEU A 122 22.65 -1.24 8.19
CA LEU A 122 22.75 -0.24 7.12
C LEU A 122 23.03 -0.87 5.75
N GLU A 123 23.94 -1.85 5.68
CA GLU A 123 24.21 -2.57 4.43
C GLU A 123 22.98 -3.29 3.89
N ILE A 124 22.22 -3.93 4.79
CA ILE A 124 20.97 -4.57 4.40
C ILE A 124 19.94 -3.54 3.91
N MET A 125 19.80 -2.41 4.62
CA MET A 125 18.84 -1.35 4.29
C MET A 125 19.16 -0.66 2.96
N ARG A 126 20.44 -0.41 2.66
CA ARG A 126 20.89 0.08 1.35
C ARG A 126 20.59 -0.91 0.22
N GLY A 127 20.52 -2.20 0.52
CA GLY A 127 20.00 -3.23 -0.38
C GLY A 127 18.46 -3.32 -0.46
N GLY A 128 17.73 -2.45 0.25
CA GLY A 128 16.26 -2.45 0.33
C GLY A 128 15.67 -3.44 1.34
N GLY A 129 16.51 -4.07 2.17
CA GLY A 129 16.07 -5.00 3.20
C GLY A 129 15.69 -4.29 4.50
N ALA A 130 14.69 -4.83 5.23
CA ALA A 130 14.37 -4.35 6.56
C ALA A 130 15.48 -4.71 7.57
N PRO A 131 15.84 -3.81 8.51
CA PRO A 131 16.84 -4.10 9.53
C PRO A 131 16.35 -5.17 10.51
N HIS A 132 17.30 -5.80 11.20
CA HIS A 132 17.01 -6.71 12.31
C HIS A 132 16.72 -5.91 13.59
N PRO A 133 15.64 -6.21 14.34
CA PRO A 133 15.44 -5.73 15.69
C PRO A 133 16.33 -6.53 16.67
N ARG A 134 16.23 -6.23 17.96
CA ARG A 134 16.89 -7.04 19.01
C ARG A 134 16.38 -8.49 18.93
N LEU A 135 17.23 -9.45 19.30
CA LEU A 135 16.84 -10.88 19.31
C LEU A 135 15.59 -11.14 20.15
N SER A 136 15.42 -10.41 21.26
CA SER A 136 14.24 -10.47 22.12
C SER A 136 12.95 -10.01 21.45
N ASP A 137 13.02 -9.33 20.31
CA ASP A 137 11.86 -8.78 19.60
C ASP A 137 11.51 -9.62 18.35
N GLN A 138 12.33 -10.63 18.04
CA GLN A 138 12.12 -11.57 16.93
C GLN A 138 11.18 -12.71 17.33
N ALA A 139 10.52 -13.33 16.36
CA ALA A 139 9.56 -14.40 16.58
C ALA A 139 9.72 -15.53 15.54
N GLY A 140 10.36 -16.64 15.95
CA GLY A 140 10.64 -17.77 15.06
C GLY A 140 11.47 -17.33 13.85
N GLY A 141 10.99 -17.63 12.64
CA GLY A 141 11.63 -17.19 11.39
C GLY A 141 11.43 -15.70 11.05
N ARG A 142 10.60 -14.96 11.79
CA ARG A 142 10.38 -13.52 11.57
C ARG A 142 11.42 -12.74 12.38
N THR A 143 12.47 -12.32 11.69
CA THR A 143 13.70 -11.76 12.29
C THR A 143 13.98 -10.31 11.90
N ARG A 144 13.07 -9.65 11.18
CA ARG A 144 13.26 -8.28 10.69
C ARG A 144 12.07 -7.41 11.08
N PHE A 145 12.27 -6.10 11.18
CA PHE A 145 11.15 -5.18 11.34
C PHE A 145 10.15 -5.32 10.18
N GLU A 146 8.88 -5.09 10.48
CA GLU A 146 7.78 -5.30 9.55
C GLU A 146 6.95 -4.03 9.44
N ILE A 147 6.51 -3.71 8.22
CA ILE A 147 5.57 -2.61 7.96
C ILE A 147 4.15 -3.18 8.01
N HIS A 148 3.32 -2.60 8.86
CA HIS A 148 1.95 -2.98 9.14
C HIS A 148 1.00 -1.88 8.65
N HIS A 149 -0.17 -2.27 8.13
CA HIS A 149 -1.25 -1.36 7.78
C HIS A 149 -2.19 -1.20 8.98
N GLU A 150 -2.27 -0.01 9.59
CA GLU A 150 -3.11 0.22 10.77
C GLU A 150 -4.59 0.02 10.48
N ASN A 151 -5.10 0.70 9.45
CA ASN A 151 -6.34 0.32 8.82
C ASN A 151 -6.05 -0.81 7.82
N TYR A 152 -6.59 -1.99 8.12
CA TYR A 152 -6.39 -3.16 7.29
C TYR A 152 -6.88 -2.92 5.87
N ILE A 153 -6.08 -3.38 4.91
CA ILE A 153 -6.42 -3.37 3.48
C ILE A 153 -7.78 -4.06 3.25
N SER A 154 -8.04 -5.18 3.94
CA SER A 154 -9.31 -5.91 3.84
C SER A 154 -10.53 -5.13 4.35
N LYS A 155 -10.31 -4.02 5.06
CA LYS A 155 -11.34 -3.09 5.55
C LYS A 155 -11.31 -1.75 4.80
N GLY A 156 -10.66 -1.69 3.64
CA GLY A 156 -10.55 -0.48 2.81
C GLY A 156 -9.38 0.43 3.17
N GLY A 157 -8.43 -0.03 4.00
CA GLY A 157 -7.21 0.72 4.28
C GLY A 157 -6.34 0.90 3.04
N ALA A 158 -5.79 2.10 2.87
CA ALA A 158 -4.96 2.44 1.71
C ALA A 158 -3.61 1.72 1.76
N VAL A 159 -3.19 1.13 0.62
CA VAL A 159 -1.96 0.34 0.52
C VAL A 159 -0.70 1.19 0.58
N TYR A 160 -0.73 2.37 -0.06
CA TYR A 160 0.41 3.26 -0.28
C TYR A 160 0.29 4.60 0.48
N ASP A 161 -0.70 4.74 1.35
CA ASP A 161 -0.77 5.88 2.25
C ASP A 161 0.19 5.65 3.42
N ILE A 162 1.24 6.47 3.49
CA ILE A 162 2.27 6.38 4.52
C ILE A 162 1.69 6.57 5.92
N ASP A 163 0.62 7.34 6.06
CA ASP A 163 -0.04 7.57 7.36
C ASP A 163 -0.81 6.33 7.83
N ASN A 164 -1.08 5.39 6.92
CA ASN A 164 -1.64 4.09 7.25
C ASN A 164 -0.57 3.04 7.58
N LEU A 165 0.72 3.40 7.57
CA LEU A 165 1.83 2.46 7.75
C LEU A 165 2.59 2.71 9.06
N VAL A 166 2.73 1.65 9.85
CA VAL A 166 3.57 1.64 11.04
C VAL A 166 4.58 0.51 11.02
N ILE A 167 5.72 0.72 11.68
CA ILE A 167 6.79 -0.26 11.80
C ILE A 167 6.69 -0.94 13.15
N MET A 168 6.62 -2.27 13.13
CA MET A 168 6.53 -3.10 14.31
C MET A 168 7.66 -4.12 14.36
N THR A 169 8.00 -4.54 15.57
CA THR A 169 8.78 -5.76 15.78
C THR A 169 7.94 -6.99 15.44
N PRO A 170 8.56 -8.10 15.00
CA PRO A 170 7.85 -9.35 14.72
C PRO A 170 6.94 -9.84 15.85
N ARG A 171 7.42 -9.79 17.11
CA ARG A 171 6.61 -10.20 18.26
C ARG A 171 5.38 -9.32 18.41
N GLN A 172 5.57 -8.00 18.40
CA GLN A 172 4.45 -7.08 18.56
C GLN A 172 3.43 -7.19 17.42
N HIS A 173 3.90 -7.38 16.18
CA HIS A 173 2.99 -7.55 15.05
C HIS A 173 2.14 -8.83 15.16
N ILE A 174 2.72 -9.92 15.69
CA ILE A 174 1.96 -11.14 16.02
C ILE A 174 0.91 -10.86 17.09
N ASP A 175 1.30 -10.18 18.16
CA ASP A 175 0.42 -9.93 19.30
C ASP A 175 -0.73 -8.98 18.94
N HIS A 176 -0.45 -7.95 18.13
CA HIS A 176 -1.46 -7.06 17.55
C HIS A 176 -2.51 -7.84 16.75
N HIS A 177 -2.08 -8.75 15.87
CA HIS A 177 -3.03 -9.57 15.11
C HIS A 177 -3.76 -10.62 15.96
N ARG A 178 -3.21 -11.06 17.09
CA ARG A 178 -3.90 -11.96 18.02
C ARG A 178 -4.97 -11.24 18.81
N SER A 179 -4.71 -10.02 19.29
CA SER A 179 -5.68 -9.25 20.07
C SER A 179 -6.89 -8.81 19.23
N GLN A 180 -6.69 -8.50 17.95
CA GLN A 180 -7.74 -8.10 17.02
C GLN A 180 -8.65 -9.27 16.56
N LYS A 181 -8.33 -10.52 16.91
CA LYS A 181 -9.17 -11.71 16.65
C LYS A 181 -10.13 -12.04 17.79
N LYS A 182 -10.05 -11.35 18.93
CA LYS A 182 -10.98 -11.48 20.05
C LYS A 182 -12.06 -10.42 19.94
#